data_AF-A0A950TFF8-F1
#
_entry.id   AF-A0A950TFF8-F1
#
_cell.length_a   1.000
_cell.length_b   1.000
_cell.length_c   1.000
_cell.angle_alpha   90.00
_cell.angle_beta   90.00
_cell.angle_gamma   90.00
#
_symmetry.space_group_name_H-M   'P 1'
#
loop_
_entity.id
_entity.type
_entity.pdbx_description
1 polymer ?
#
loop_
_entity_poly.entity_id
_entity_poly.type
_entity_poly.pdbx_seq_one_letter_code
_entity_poly.pdbx_strand_id
1 'polypeptide(L)' 'MNQIDTREHFTEVEIFDYARRLFEARGSKAIAEAAQKAGSFEQQGEGEQARTWRQIEAALRSMRGPTAS' A
#
# COMPACT_ATOMS: atom_id res chain seq x y z
N MET A 1 16.09 20.92 19.74
CA MET A 1 14.75 20.33 19.45
C MET A 1 14.96 19.30 18.36
N ASN A 2 15.08 18.05 18.79
CA ASN A 2 15.43 16.91 17.96
C ASN A 2 14.31 16.65 16.96
N GLN A 3 14.65 16.47 15.67
CA GLN A 3 13.76 16.03 14.61
C GLN A 3 12.82 14.95 15.14
N ILE A 4 11.57 15.32 15.36
CA ILE A 4 10.52 14.35 15.67
C ILE A 4 10.30 13.61 14.36
N ASP A 5 10.77 12.37 14.33
CA ASP A 5 10.02 11.26 13.75
C ASP A 5 9.32 11.62 12.43
N THR A 6 10.10 11.78 11.36
CA THR A 6 9.59 11.53 10.01
C THR A 6 9.35 10.02 9.87
N ARG A 7 8.46 9.47 10.70
CA ARG A 7 7.66 8.32 10.31
C ARG A 7 6.94 8.79 9.06
N GLU A 8 7.39 8.35 7.89
CA GLU A 8 6.82 8.74 6.60
C GLU A 8 5.33 8.38 6.61
N HIS A 9 4.52 9.32 7.10
CA HIS A 9 3.07 9.24 7.07
C HIS A 9 2.68 9.49 5.62
N PHE A 10 2.51 8.39 4.89
CA PHE A 10 1.90 8.45 3.57
C PHE A 10 0.47 8.95 3.72
N THR A 11 0.17 10.08 3.10
CA THR A 11 -1.20 10.57 3.00
C THR A 11 -2.01 9.68 2.07
N GLU A 12 -3.34 9.67 2.20
CA GLU A 12 -4.21 8.85 1.33
C GLU A 12 -4.01 9.15 -0.16
N VAL A 13 -3.70 10.42 -0.51
CA VAL A 13 -3.39 10.84 -1.87
C VAL A 13 -2.09 10.20 -2.37
N GLU A 14 -1.04 10.20 -1.55
CA GLU A 14 0.25 9.57 -1.91
C GLU A 14 0.13 8.05 -2.02
N ILE A 15 -0.65 7.43 -1.15
CA ILE A 15 -0.96 5.99 -1.22
C ILE A 15 -1.68 5.68 -2.53
N PHE A 16 -2.67 6.48 -2.91
CA PHE A 16 -3.43 6.28 -4.13
C PHE A 16 -2.58 6.51 -5.39
N ASP A 17 -1.73 7.54 -5.39
CA ASP A 17 -0.81 7.80 -6.51
C ASP A 17 0.22 6.67 -6.65
N TYR A 18 0.78 6.19 -5.53
CA TYR A 18 1.69 5.05 -5.51
C TYR A 18 1.01 3.77 -6.00
N ALA A 19 -0.19 3.47 -5.49
CA ALA A 19 -1.00 2.33 -5.92
C ALA A 19 -1.28 2.39 -7.43
N ARG A 20 -1.64 3.57 -7.94
CA ARG A 20 -1.90 3.75 -9.37
C ARG A 20 -0.66 3.44 -10.20
N ARG A 21 0.50 4.01 -9.86
CA ARG A 21 1.77 3.73 -10.57
C ARG A 21 2.14 2.25 -10.52
N LEU A 22 1.94 1.62 -9.37
CA LEU A 22 2.20 0.19 -9.19
C LEU A 22 1.26 -0.66 -10.05
N PHE A 23 -0.02 -0.29 -10.13
CA PHE A 23 -1.01 -0.93 -11.01
C PHE A 23 -0.69 -0.72 -12.49
N GLU A 24 -0.28 0.48 -12.90
CA GLU A 24 0.13 0.76 -14.27
C GLU A 24 1.37 -0.04 -14.67
N ALA A 25 2.30 -0.27 -13.75
CA ALA A 25 3.53 -1.03 -14.01
C ALA A 25 3.36 -2.56 -13.95
N ARG A 26 2.55 -3.08 -13.01
CA ARG A 26 2.44 -4.52 -12.70
C ARG A 26 1.06 -5.11 -13.03
N GLY A 27 0.07 -4.29 -13.30
CA GLY A 27 -1.32 -4.69 -13.53
C GLY A 27 -1.91 -5.40 -12.31
N SER A 28 -2.67 -6.47 -12.55
CA SER A 28 -3.30 -7.29 -11.52
C SER A 28 -2.33 -7.92 -10.51
N LYS A 29 -1.04 -8.05 -10.85
CA LYS A 29 -0.02 -8.59 -9.93
C LYS A 29 0.30 -7.62 -8.79
N ALA A 30 0.04 -6.32 -8.97
CA ALA A 30 0.27 -5.30 -7.95
C ALA A 30 -0.44 -5.62 -6.62
N ILE A 31 -1.66 -6.16 -6.69
CA ILE A 31 -2.47 -6.51 -5.51
C ILE A 31 -1.79 -7.61 -4.70
N ALA A 32 -1.31 -8.66 -5.38
CA ALA A 32 -0.60 -9.76 -4.73
C ALA A 32 0.74 -9.30 -4.13
N GLU A 33 1.48 -8.42 -4.81
CA GLU A 33 2.71 -7.83 -4.29
C GLU A 33 2.44 -6.97 -3.04
N ALA A 34 1.38 -6.16 -3.05
CA ALA A 34 1.01 -5.34 -1.90
C ALA A 34 0.60 -6.20 -0.68
N ALA A 35 -0.22 -7.22 -0.91
CA ALA A 35 -0.64 -8.16 0.14
C ALA A 35 0.56 -8.93 0.73
N GLN A 36 1.48 -9.40 -0.13
CA GLN A 36 2.68 -10.11 0.33
C GLN A 36 3.59 -9.20 1.15
N LYS A 37 3.82 -7.97 0.69
CA LYS A 37 4.65 -7.01 1.44
C LYS A 37 4.04 -6.67 2.79
N ALA A 38 2.72 -6.42 2.86
CA ALA A 38 2.03 -6.18 4.12
C ALA A 38 2.32 -7.32 5.14
N GLY A 39 2.14 -8.58 4.73
CA GLY A 39 2.42 -9.73 5.59
C GLY A 39 3.90 -9.89 5.96
N SER A 40 4.84 -9.53 5.08
CA SER A 40 6.26 -9.53 5.40
C SER A 40 6.62 -8.45 6.42
N PHE A 41 6.01 -7.26 6.36
CA PHE A 41 6.23 -6.20 7.35
C PHE A 41 5.58 -6.53 8.69
N GLU A 42 4.40 -7.15 8.70
CA GLU A 42 3.75 -7.68 9.92
C GLU A 42 4.69 -8.67 10.65
N GLN A 43 5.31 -9.58 9.91
CA GLN A 43 6.27 -10.56 10.47
C GLN A 43 7.56 -9.92 10.99
N GLN A 44 7.98 -8.80 10.40
CA GLN A 44 9.17 -8.05 10.82
C GLN A 44 8.90 -7.10 12.00
N GLY A 45 7.64 -6.98 12.46
CA GLY A 45 7.23 -6.04 13.51
C GLY A 45 7.06 -4.60 13.03
N GLU A 46 7.10 -4.37 11.71
CA GLU A 46 7.00 -3.06 11.07
C GLU A 46 5.52 -2.72 10.78
N GLY A 47 4.73 -2.54 11.84
CA GLY A 47 3.29 -2.36 11.75
C GLY A 47 2.83 -1.14 10.93
N GLU A 48 3.64 -0.07 10.91
CA GLU A 48 3.33 1.13 10.12
C GLU A 48 3.48 0.85 8.61
N GLN A 49 4.58 0.22 8.20
CA GLN A 49 4.80 -0.22 6.83
C GLN A 49 3.70 -1.19 6.39
N ALA A 50 3.37 -2.18 7.24
CA ALA A 50 2.29 -3.12 6.98
C ALA A 50 0.97 -2.39 6.70
N ARG A 51 0.61 -1.41 7.53
CA ARG A 51 -0.60 -0.59 7.36
C ARG A 51 -0.60 0.15 6.03
N THR A 52 0.51 0.78 5.65
CA THR A 52 0.66 1.45 4.35
C THR A 52 0.43 0.48 3.20
N TRP A 53 1.05 -0.71 3.23
CA TRP A 53 0.85 -1.73 2.19
C TRP A 53 -0.58 -2.26 2.12
N ARG A 54 -1.29 -2.36 3.25
CA ARG A 54 -2.74 -2.68 3.28
C ARG A 54 -3.59 -1.61 2.62
N GLN A 55 -3.28 -0.33 2.84
CA GLN A 55 -3.99 0.78 2.19
C GLN A 55 -3.72 0.81 0.68
N ILE A 56 -2.48 0.53 0.25
CA ILE A 56 -2.13 0.35 -1.16
C ILE A 56 -2.94 -0.82 -1.76
N GLU A 57 -2.99 -1.97 -1.09
CA GLU A 57 -3.78 -3.14 -1.53
C GLU A 57 -5.26 -2.77 -1.74
N ALA A 58 -5.86 -2.05 -0.79
CA ALA A 58 -7.24 -1.59 -0.88
C ALA A 58 -7.46 -0.64 -2.07
N ALA A 59 -6.56 0.33 -2.26
CA ALA A 59 -6.60 1.26 -3.40
C ALA A 59 -6.51 0.51 -4.75
N LEU A 60 -5.59 -0.45 -4.86
CA LEU A 60 -5.43 -1.29 -6.04
C LEU A 60 -6.69 -2.11 -6.34
N ARG A 61 -7.33 -2.67 -5.31
CA ARG A 61 -8.58 -3.43 -5.46
C ARG A 61 -9.73 -2.55 -5.93
N SER A 62 -9.81 -1.31 -5.46
CA SER A 62 -10.76 -0.31 -5.94
C SER A 62 -10.50 0.07 -7.41
N MET A 63 -9.23 0.21 -7.82
CA MET A 63 -8.84 0.54 -9.20
C MET A 63 -9.08 -0.59 -10.19
N ARG A 64 -8.97 -1.85 -9.76
CA ARG A 64 -9.35 -3.02 -10.58
C ARG A 64 -10.82 -2.96 -11.01
N GLY A 65 -11.63 -2.15 -10.32
CA GLY A 65 -13.07 -2.08 -10.47
C GLY A 65 -13.76 -3.23 -9.72
N PRO A 66 -15.09 -3.15 -9.55
CA PRO A 66 -15.86 -4.17 -8.87
C PRO A 66 -15.81 -5.48 -9.68
N THR A 67 -15.17 -6.53 -9.14
CA THR A 67 -15.57 -7.90 -9.49
C THR A 67 -16.75 -8.31 -8.63
N ALA A 68 -17.87 -7.62 -8.78
CA ALA A 68 -19.21 -8.03 -8.38
C ALA A 68 -20.19 -6.88 -8.70
N SER A 69 -21.07 -7.12 -9.67
CA SER A 69 -22.44 -6.61 -9.57
C SER A 69 -23.13 -7.14 -8.32
#